data_AF-A0AAE3YUJ6-F1
#
_entry.id   AF-A0AAE3YUJ6-F1
#
_cell.length_a   1.000
_cell.length_b   1.000
_cell.length_c   1.000
_cell.angle_alpha   90.00
_cell.angle_beta   90.00
_cell.angle_gamma   90.00
#
_symmetry.space_group_name_H-M   'P 1'
#
loop_
_entity.id
_entity.type
_entity.pdbx_description
1 polymer ?
#
loop_
_entity_poly.entity_id
_entity_poly.type
_entity_poly.pdbx_seq_one_letter_code
_entity_poly.pdbx_strand_id
1 'polypeptide(L)' 'MTVKTKPSAPLHPFAADPELRADHAGRGTCGKCGKPGRPGDAQHPEPRDLPPAPDAQRVMDARYDPQEAGDDA' A
#
# COMPACT_ATOMS: atom_id res chain seq x y z
N MET A 1 4.96 28.73 -1.31
CA MET A 1 4.78 27.84 -0.15
C MET A 1 4.65 26.41 -0.69
N THR A 2 5.68 25.59 -0.59
CA THR A 2 5.67 24.23 -1.17
C THR A 2 4.93 23.31 -0.21
N VAL A 3 3.68 22.97 -0.54
CA VAL A 3 2.86 22.03 0.23
C VAL A 3 3.47 20.64 0.06
N LYS A 4 4.31 20.24 1.01
CA LYS A 4 4.92 18.92 1.05
C LYS A 4 3.81 17.94 1.44
N THR A 5 3.07 17.45 0.43
CA THR A 5 2.09 16.38 0.58
C THR A 5 2.80 15.22 1.26
N LYS A 6 2.55 15.04 2.56
CA LYS A 6 2.98 13.84 3.26
C LYS A 6 2.45 12.67 2.42
N PRO A 7 3.30 11.73 1.97
CA PRO A 7 2.80 10.54 1.33
C PRO A 7 1.83 9.91 2.33
N SER A 8 0.54 9.94 2.01
CA SER A 8 -0.44 9.23 2.80
C SER A 8 0.00 7.78 2.78
N ALA A 9 0.24 7.21 3.95
CA ALA A 9 0.63 5.82 4.05
C ALA A 9 -0.41 5.00 3.28
N PRO A 10 0.02 4.09 2.38
CA PRO A 10 -0.92 3.30 1.60
C PRO A 10 -1.84 2.53 2.56
N LEU A 11 -3.14 2.80 2.43
CA LEU A 11 -4.17 2.08 3.17
C LEU A 11 -4.13 0.61 2.77
N HIS A 12 -4.19 -0.29 3.74
CA HIS A 12 -4.17 -1.73 3.53
C HIS A 12 -4.91 -2.44 4.67
N PRO A 13 -5.45 -3.65 4.49
CA PRO A 13 -6.12 -4.35 5.58
C PRO A 13 -5.12 -4.71 6.66
N PHE A 14 -5.60 -4.80 7.90
CA PHE A 14 -4.78 -5.26 9.01
C PHE A 14 -4.37 -6.72 8.78
N ALA A 15 -3.08 -6.96 8.60
CA ALA A 15 -2.50 -8.30 8.46
C ALA A 15 -1.70 -8.59 9.73
N ALA A 16 -2.28 -9.35 10.66
CA ALA A 16 -1.62 -9.69 11.92
C ALA A 16 -0.29 -10.41 11.64
N ASP A 17 0.79 -9.84 12.15
CA ASP A 17 2.11 -10.46 12.06
C ASP A 17 2.24 -11.54 13.16
N PRO A 18 2.49 -12.81 12.80
CA PRO A 18 2.61 -13.88 13.79
C PRO A 18 3.94 -13.85 14.56
N GLU A 19 4.96 -13.18 14.02
CA GLU A 19 6.29 -13.06 14.64
C GLU A 19 6.36 -11.89 15.63
N LEU A 20 5.56 -10.84 15.39
CA LEU A 20 5.49 -9.68 16.26
C LEU A 20 4.42 -9.84 17.35
N ARG A 21 4.86 -9.83 18.61
CA ARG A 21 3.97 -9.82 19.76
C ARG A 21 3.15 -8.52 19.81
N ALA A 22 1.99 -8.57 20.47
CA ALA A 22 1.17 -7.39 20.69
C ALA A 22 1.95 -6.29 21.45
N ASP A 23 1.61 -5.04 21.17
CA ASP A 23 2.17 -3.88 21.86
C ASP A 23 1.75 -3.85 23.35
N HIS A 24 2.27 -2.88 24.09
CA HIS A 24 1.94 -2.69 25.51
C HIS A 24 0.45 -2.38 25.76
N ALA A 25 -0.31 -2.00 24.73
CA ALA A 25 -1.75 -1.79 24.79
C ALA A 25 -2.55 -3.03 24.33
N GLY A 26 -1.89 -4.16 24.06
CA GLY A 26 -2.52 -5.39 23.59
C GLY A 26 -2.98 -5.35 22.13
N ARG A 27 -2.49 -4.40 21.32
CA ARG A 27 -2.77 -4.33 19.89
C ARG A 27 -1.76 -5.16 19.11
N GLY A 28 -2.24 -5.97 18.17
CA GLY A 28 -1.35 -6.69 17.26
C GLY A 28 -0.58 -5.72 16.36
N THR A 29 0.58 -6.16 15.86
CA THR A 29 1.36 -5.38 14.88
C THR A 29 1.04 -5.87 13.47
N CYS A 30 0.84 -4.95 12.53
CA CYS A 30 0.57 -5.30 11.13
C CYS A 30 1.87 -5.69 10.41
N GLY A 31 1.95 -6.88 9.82
CA GLY A 31 3.12 -7.35 9.08
C GLY A 31 3.38 -6.62 7.77
N LYS A 32 2.38 -5.89 7.24
CA LYS A 32 2.53 -5.08 6.03
C LYS A 32 3.24 -3.74 6.26
N CYS A 33 2.99 -3.07 7.39
CA CYS A 33 3.51 -1.73 7.66
C CYS A 33 4.23 -1.57 9.02
N GLY A 34 4.27 -2.63 9.83
CA GLY A 34 4.88 -2.64 11.16
C GLY A 34 4.18 -1.75 12.21
N LYS A 35 2.97 -1.26 11.93
CA LYS A 35 2.23 -0.40 12.87
C LYS A 35 1.26 -1.20 13.74
N PRO A 36 1.13 -0.86 15.04
CA PRO A 36 0.09 -1.45 15.88
C PRO A 36 -1.29 -0.97 15.45
N GLY A 37 -2.28 -1.86 15.46
CA GLY A 37 -3.65 -1.54 15.03
C GLY A 37 -4.61 -2.72 15.11
N ARG A 38 -5.78 -2.54 14.51
CA ARG A 38 -6.88 -3.50 14.38
C ARG A 38 -7.53 -3.40 12.99
N PRO A 39 -8.20 -4.46 12.51
CA PRO A 39 -9.05 -4.39 11.33
C PRO A 39 -10.15 -3.31 11.50
N GLY A 40 -10.36 -2.49 10.48
CA GLY A 40 -11.33 -1.38 10.47
C GLY A 40 -10.78 -0.03 10.96
N ASP A 41 -9.52 0.05 11.41
CA ASP A 41 -8.91 1.33 11.77
C ASP A 41 -8.72 2.23 10.54
N ALA A 42 -8.59 3.54 10.75
CA ALA A 42 -8.34 4.50 9.67
C ALA A 42 -7.08 4.19 8.82
N GLN A 43 -6.07 3.54 9.42
CA GLN A 43 -4.86 3.08 8.72
C GLN A 43 -4.99 1.65 8.19
N HIS A 44 -5.96 0.89 8.73
CA HIS A 44 -6.21 -0.49 8.37
C HIS A 44 -7.70 -0.74 8.07
N PRO A 45 -8.24 -0.13 7.01
CA PRO A 45 -9.64 -0.31 6.66
C PRO A 45 -9.97 -1.78 6.39
N GLU A 46 -11.25 -2.14 6.50
CA GLU A 46 -11.67 -3.49 6.12
C GLU A 46 -11.39 -3.72 4.62
N PRO A 47 -11.12 -4.95 4.18
CA PRO A 47 -10.83 -5.25 2.77
C PRO A 47 -11.87 -4.72 1.78
N ARG A 48 -13.14 -4.66 2.21
CA ARG A 48 -14.26 -4.12 1.42
C ARG A 48 -14.21 -2.62 1.16
N ASP A 49 -13.50 -1.88 2.01
CA ASP A 49 -13.39 -0.41 1.94
C ASP A 49 -12.17 0.03 1.12
N LEU A 50 -11.31 -0.91 0.72
CA LEU A 50 -10.20 -0.62 -0.16
C LEU A 50 -10.68 -0.57 -1.61
N PRO A 51 -10.20 0.41 -2.40
CA PRO A 51 -10.41 0.34 -3.84
C PRO A 51 -9.83 -0.98 -4.37
N PRO A 52 -10.47 -1.60 -5.37
CA PRO A 52 -9.92 -2.81 -5.98
C PRO A 52 -8.47 -2.54 -6.38
N ALA A 53 -7.58 -3.46 -6.02
CA ALA A 53 -6.18 -3.35 -6.42
C ALA A 53 -6.15 -3.16 -7.94
N PRO A 54 -5.39 -2.17 -8.46
CA PRO A 54 -5.25 -2.04 -9.90
C PRO A 54 -4.72 -3.37 -10.43
N ASP A 55 -5.36 -3.87 -11.48
CA ASP A 55 -4.96 -5.10 -12.12
C ASP A 55 -3.47 -5.00 -12.45
N ALA A 56 -2.65 -5.88 -11.87
CA ALA A 56 -1.20 -5.79 -11.94
C ALA A 56 -0.71 -5.75 -13.40
N GLN A 57 -1.49 -6.32 -14.33
CA GLN A 57 -1.26 -6.26 -15.76
C GLN A 57 -1.35 -4.84 -16.32
N ARG A 58 -2.33 -4.03 -15.89
CA ARG A 58 -2.52 -2.65 -16.37
C ARG A 58 -1.46 -1.68 -15.89
N VAL A 59 -0.84 -1.95 -14.74
CA VAL A 59 0.26 -1.12 -14.19
C VAL A 59 1.56 -1.35 -14.95
N MET A 60 1.81 -2.57 -15.43
CA MET A 60 2.99 -2.88 -16.23
C MET A 60 2.89 -2.31 -17.65
N ASP A 61 1.71 -2.39 -18.26
CA ASP A 61 1.43 -1.86 -19.60
C ASP A 61 1.64 -0.33 -19.67
N ALA A 62 1.20 0.42 -18.65
CA ALA A 62 1.40 1.87 -18.57
C ALA A 62 2.86 2.31 -18.34
N ARG A 63 3.76 1.39 -17.95
CA ARG A 63 5.17 1.68 -17.69
C ARG A 63 6.07 1.40 -18.88
N TYR A 64 5.58 0.64 -19.86
CA TYR A 64 6.30 0.34 -21.09
C TYR A 64 5.83 1.29 -22.19
N ASP A 65 6.41 2.48 -22.21
CA ASP A 65 6.46 3.32 -23.41
C ASP A 65 7.79 2.99 -24.10
N PRO A 66 7.82 2.05 -25.06
CA PRO A 66 8.98 1.91 -25.93
C PRO A 66 8.97 3.15 -26.81
N GLN A 67 9.65 4.21 -26.39
CA GLN A 67 10.06 5.25 -27.34
C GLN A 67 10.91 4.54 -28.39
N GLU A 68 10.27 4.32 -29.54
CA GLU A 68 10.76 3.73 -30.76
C GLU A 68 12.25 4.03 -30.94
N ALA A 69 13.06 3.01 -30.68
CA ALA A 69 14.43 2.98 -31.11
C ALA A 69 14.42 2.78 -32.63
N GLY A 70 14.76 3.83 -33.37
CA GLY A 70 15.18 3.73 -34.77
C GLY A 70 14.24 4.40 -35.76
N ASP A 71 14.59 5.62 -36.13
CA ASP A 71 14.49 6.04 -37.54
C ASP A 71 15.90 6.51 -37.94
N ASP A 72 16.67 5.55 -38.45
CA ASP A 72 17.91 5.75 -39.20
C ASP A 72 17.50 5.73 -40.68
N ALA A 73 17.48 6.90 -41.33
CA ALA A 73 17.46 7.06 -42.79
C ALA A 73 17.93 8.47 -43.18
#